data_AF-A0A161MLH4-F1
#
_entry.id   AF-A0A161MLH4-F1
#
_cell.length_a   1.000
_cell.length_b   1.000
_cell.length_c   1.000
_cell.angle_alpha   90.00
_cell.angle_beta   90.00
_cell.angle_gamma   90.00
#
_symmetry.space_group_name_H-M   'P 1'
#
loop_
_entity.id
_entity.type
_entity.pdbx_description
1 polymer ?
#
loop_
_entity_poly.entity_id
_entity_poly.type
_entity_poly.pdbx_seq_one_letter_code
_entity_poly.pdbx_strand_id
1 'polypeptide(L)'
;NGWPTSGTRSPLYRRPKTSNRSKSFGIVETTYSRLGRDITELLVYNRIKYKVEVASKSLPVLTNLDKGKYGVIVFENLHKYLQMDKWNRELMDKYCREYSVGIIGFLLGTEERLIGSQLRGLPLFIHTNLRLKDATLNPGSPILRLTRAGETAWGALPGEDWNK
;
A
#
# COMPACT_ATOMS: atom_id res chain seq x y z
N ASN A 1 11.57 48.58 14.60
CA ASN A 1 12.14 47.40 13.90
C ASN A 1 11.09 46.32 13.81
N GLY A 2 10.36 46.31 12.69
CA GLY A 2 9.27 45.37 12.42
C GLY A 2 9.79 44.06 11.88
N TRP A 3 9.16 42.96 12.32
CA TRP A 3 9.27 41.64 11.72
C TRP A 3 7.88 41.24 11.23
N PRO A 4 7.71 40.78 9.97
CA PRO A 4 6.43 40.29 9.50
C PRO A 4 6.24 38.83 9.95
N THR A 5 5.16 38.54 10.68
CA THR A 5 4.72 37.17 10.96
C THR A 5 3.98 36.61 9.73
N SER A 6 4.72 36.10 8.75
CA SER A 6 4.15 35.25 7.71
C SER A 6 4.02 33.82 8.26
N GLY A 7 2.85 33.53 8.82
CA GLY A 7 2.45 32.16 9.10
C GLY A 7 2.25 31.41 7.78
N THR A 8 3.32 30.78 7.28
CA THR A 8 3.26 29.86 6.14
C THR A 8 2.39 28.68 6.55
N ARG A 9 1.10 28.72 6.19
CA ARG A 9 0.21 27.58 6.31
C ARG A 9 0.85 26.42 5.55
N SER A 10 1.30 25.42 6.29
CA SER A 10 1.60 24.10 5.77
C SER A 10 0.43 23.67 4.87
N PRO A 11 0.66 23.02 3.72
CA PRO A 11 -0.45 22.57 2.90
C PRO A 11 -1.23 21.57 3.75
N LEU A 12 -2.38 22.01 4.26
CA LEU A 12 -3.33 21.16 4.95
C LEU A 12 -3.54 19.95 4.06
N TYR A 13 -3.24 18.77 4.61
CA TYR A 13 -3.72 17.51 4.09
C TYR A 13 -5.22 17.69 3.85
N ARG A 14 -5.58 17.88 2.58
CA ARG A 14 -6.95 18.20 2.19
C ARG A 14 -7.76 16.99 2.58
N ARG A 15 -8.58 17.11 3.64
CA ARG A 15 -9.49 16.03 4.04
C ARG A 15 -10.20 15.54 2.77
N PRO A 16 -10.17 14.23 2.46
CA PRO A 16 -10.86 13.71 1.30
C PRO A 16 -12.30 14.19 1.37
N LYS A 17 -12.79 14.88 0.33
CA LYS A 17 -14.21 15.15 0.19
C LYS A 17 -14.90 13.80 0.25
N THR A 18 -15.64 13.54 1.33
CA THR A 18 -16.43 12.32 1.52
C THR A 18 -17.61 12.39 0.56
N SER A 19 -17.34 12.08 -0.71
CA SER A 19 -18.37 11.72 -1.67
C SER A 19 -18.96 10.41 -1.19
N ASN A 20 -20.18 10.47 -0.67
CA ASN A 20 -20.92 9.37 -0.05
C ASN A 20 -21.44 8.34 -1.09
N ARG A 21 -20.66 8.04 -2.14
CA ARG A 21 -20.97 6.98 -3.10
C ARG A 21 -19.93 5.88 -2.96
N SER A 22 -20.41 4.67 -2.79
CA SER A 22 -19.66 3.42 -2.61
C SER A 22 -18.51 3.31 -3.61
N LYS A 23 -17.30 3.77 -3.22
CA LYS A 23 -16.09 3.61 -4.04
C LYS A 23 -15.68 2.16 -3.96
N SER A 24 -15.54 1.50 -5.10
CA SER A 24 -15.10 0.10 -5.13
C SER A 24 -13.58 0.00 -4.98
N PHE A 25 -13.14 -1.14 -4.47
CA PHE A 25 -11.73 -1.52 -4.49
C PHE A 25 -11.38 -2.03 -5.89
N GLY A 26 -10.31 -1.52 -6.49
CA GLY A 26 -9.70 -2.10 -7.68
C GLY A 26 -8.61 -3.07 -7.26
N ILE A 27 -8.77 -4.35 -7.54
CA ILE A 27 -7.74 -5.36 -7.25
C ILE A 27 -6.94 -5.61 -8.53
N VAL A 28 -5.64 -5.47 -8.44
CA VAL A 28 -4.69 -5.78 -9.50
C VAL A 28 -4.02 -7.11 -9.16
N GLU A 29 -4.51 -8.17 -9.79
CA GLU A 29 -4.18 -9.57 -9.44
C GLU A 29 -3.60 -10.33 -10.66
N THR A 30 -2.85 -11.40 -10.38
CA THR A 30 -2.51 -12.48 -11.32
C THR A 30 -3.59 -13.57 -11.25
N THR A 31 -4.07 -14.06 -12.40
CA THR A 31 -5.24 -14.95 -12.44
C THR A 31 -5.12 -16.14 -11.46
N TYR A 32 -6.11 -16.27 -10.56
CA TYR A 32 -6.30 -17.41 -9.64
C TYR A 32 -5.38 -17.51 -8.40
N SER A 33 -4.77 -16.42 -7.94
CA SER A 33 -3.92 -16.45 -6.75
C SER A 33 -4.69 -16.82 -5.47
N ARG A 34 -4.03 -17.52 -4.53
CA ARG A 34 -4.63 -17.83 -3.21
C ARG A 34 -4.86 -16.53 -2.41
N LEU A 35 -3.85 -15.65 -2.37
CA LEU A 35 -3.94 -14.37 -1.66
C LEU A 35 -5.07 -13.49 -2.24
N GLY A 36 -5.23 -13.45 -3.57
CA GLY A 36 -6.32 -12.73 -4.21
C GLY A 36 -7.69 -13.30 -3.83
N ARG A 37 -7.84 -14.62 -3.78
CA ARG A 37 -9.06 -15.26 -3.25
C ARG A 37 -9.33 -14.84 -1.81
N ASP A 38 -8.35 -14.97 -0.92
CA ASP A 38 -8.50 -14.61 0.50
C ASP A 38 -8.90 -13.12 0.67
N ILE A 39 -8.29 -12.21 -0.11
CA ILE A 39 -8.65 -10.79 -0.14
C ILE A 39 -10.09 -10.60 -0.64
N THR A 40 -10.47 -11.25 -1.74
CA THR A 40 -11.82 -11.11 -2.31
C THR A 40 -12.90 -11.68 -1.37
N GLU A 41 -12.66 -12.82 -0.74
CA GLU A 41 -13.55 -13.41 0.26
C GLU A 41 -13.76 -12.46 1.44
N LEU A 42 -12.69 -11.82 1.93
CA LEU A 42 -12.79 -10.81 2.98
C LEU A 42 -13.65 -9.60 2.55
N LEU A 43 -13.51 -9.14 1.30
CA LEU A 43 -14.30 -8.02 0.78
C LEU A 43 -15.78 -8.40 0.61
N VAL A 44 -16.06 -9.62 0.13
CA VAL A 44 -17.42 -10.18 0.04
C VAL A 44 -18.06 -10.25 1.42
N TYR A 45 -17.33 -10.81 2.40
CA TYR A 45 -17.79 -10.93 3.78
C TYR A 45 -18.19 -9.57 4.38
N ASN A 46 -17.38 -8.54 4.13
CA ASN A 46 -17.64 -7.18 4.59
C ASN A 46 -18.61 -6.38 3.71
N ARG A 47 -19.21 -7.00 2.67
CA ARG A 47 -20.10 -6.35 1.69
C ARG A 47 -19.48 -5.12 1.02
N ILE A 48 -18.17 -5.16 0.81
CA ILE A 48 -17.41 -4.11 0.15
C ILE A 48 -17.43 -4.39 -1.35
N LYS A 49 -17.88 -3.41 -2.15
CA LYS A 49 -17.86 -3.52 -3.61
C LYS A 49 -16.41 -3.54 -4.10
N TYR A 50 -16.09 -4.50 -4.97
CA TYR A 50 -14.75 -4.61 -5.56
C TYR A 50 -14.85 -4.96 -7.04
N LYS A 51 -13.76 -4.71 -7.76
CA LYS A 51 -13.55 -5.17 -9.12
C LYS A 51 -12.14 -5.74 -9.21
N VAL A 52 -12.03 -6.95 -9.73
CA VAL A 52 -10.75 -7.57 -10.06
C VAL A 52 -10.40 -7.17 -11.50
N GLU A 53 -9.19 -6.65 -11.68
CA GLU A 53 -8.59 -6.34 -12.97
C GLU A 53 -7.27 -7.12 -13.03
N VAL A 54 -7.09 -7.94 -14.05
CA VAL A 54 -5.82 -8.65 -14.25
C VAL A 54 -4.85 -7.67 -14.89
N ALA A 55 -3.71 -7.40 -14.21
CA ALA A 55 -2.66 -6.56 -14.80
C ALA A 55 -2.14 -7.24 -16.07
N SER A 56 -2.41 -6.63 -17.22
CA SER A 56 -1.82 -6.99 -18.51
C SER A 56 -0.69 -6.01 -18.84
N LYS A 57 -0.32 -5.87 -20.12
CA LYS A 57 0.65 -4.86 -20.58
C LYS A 57 0.20 -3.41 -20.33
N SER A 58 -1.11 -3.16 -20.18
CA SER A 58 -1.66 -1.82 -19.95
C SER A 58 -2.54 -1.76 -18.71
N LEU A 59 -2.62 -0.55 -18.13
CA LEU A 59 -3.50 -0.29 -16.99
C LEU A 59 -4.99 -0.36 -17.40
N PRO A 60 -5.87 -0.88 -16.53
CA PRO A 60 -7.30 -0.84 -16.75
C PRO A 60 -7.79 0.61 -16.74
N VAL A 61 -8.97 0.84 -17.33
CA VAL A 61 -9.61 2.17 -17.31
C VAL A 61 -9.90 2.59 -15.87
N LEU A 62 -9.22 3.67 -15.43
CA LEU A 62 -9.26 4.19 -14.05
C LEU A 62 -10.33 5.28 -13.83
N THR A 63 -10.80 5.92 -14.90
CA THR A 63 -11.76 7.03 -14.85
C THR A 63 -13.01 6.73 -15.68
N ASN A 64 -14.13 7.36 -15.33
CA ASN A 64 -15.36 7.35 -16.12
C ASN A 64 -16.02 8.72 -16.04
N LEU A 65 -16.11 9.45 -17.16
CA LEU A 65 -16.71 10.79 -17.25
C LEU A 65 -16.22 11.71 -16.11
N ASP A 66 -14.89 11.84 -16.01
CA ASP A 66 -14.18 12.65 -15.00
C ASP A 66 -14.36 12.23 -13.53
N LYS A 67 -14.85 11.01 -13.31
CA LYS A 67 -14.91 10.41 -11.96
C LYS A 67 -13.91 9.29 -11.84
N GLY A 68 -13.20 9.26 -10.71
CA GLY A 68 -12.36 8.14 -10.37
C GLY A 68 -13.21 6.90 -10.10
N LYS A 69 -12.85 5.79 -10.75
CA LYS A 69 -13.59 4.53 -10.69
C LYS A 69 -13.39 3.78 -9.37
N TYR A 70 -12.21 3.91 -8.79
CA TYR A 70 -11.77 3.18 -7.59
C TYR A 70 -11.42 4.12 -6.45
N GLY A 71 -11.71 3.70 -5.21
CA GLY A 71 -11.32 4.42 -3.99
C GLY A 71 -10.03 3.92 -3.35
N VAL A 72 -9.70 2.65 -3.59
CA VAL A 72 -8.46 2.01 -3.17
C VAL A 72 -8.02 1.06 -4.28
N ILE A 73 -6.71 0.98 -4.53
CA ILE A 73 -6.10 0.01 -5.44
C ILE A 73 -5.29 -0.99 -4.61
N VAL A 74 -5.53 -2.28 -4.81
CA VAL A 74 -4.85 -3.36 -4.10
C VAL A 74 -3.94 -4.09 -5.08
N PHE A 75 -2.64 -4.11 -4.80
CA PHE A 75 -1.69 -4.96 -5.49
C PHE A 75 -1.42 -6.20 -4.65
N GLU A 76 -1.79 -7.36 -5.17
CA GLU A 76 -1.44 -8.66 -4.61
C GLU A 76 0.09 -8.83 -4.45
N ASN A 77 0.87 -8.21 -5.35
CA ASN A 77 2.31 -8.11 -5.23
C ASN A 77 2.72 -6.66 -5.50
N LEU A 78 3.23 -5.98 -4.46
CA LEU A 78 3.69 -4.60 -4.55
C LEU A 78 4.78 -4.40 -5.61
N HIS A 79 5.56 -5.43 -5.95
CA HIS A 79 6.53 -5.37 -7.04
C HIS A 79 5.89 -5.03 -8.39
N LYS A 80 4.64 -5.43 -8.64
CA LYS A 80 3.93 -5.05 -9.88
C LYS A 80 3.81 -3.53 -10.04
N TYR A 81 3.66 -2.82 -8.93
CA TYR A 81 3.62 -1.35 -8.91
C TYR A 81 5.03 -0.73 -8.95
N LEU A 82 6.00 -1.32 -8.24
CA LEU A 82 7.38 -0.81 -8.20
C LEU A 82 8.16 -1.04 -9.51
N GLN A 83 7.82 -2.09 -10.25
CA GLN A 83 8.47 -2.47 -11.51
C GLN A 83 7.67 -2.06 -12.75
N MET A 84 6.54 -1.39 -12.57
CA MET A 84 5.74 -0.82 -13.65
C MET A 84 6.61 0.13 -14.49
N ASP A 85 6.39 0.14 -15.81
CA ASP A 85 7.06 1.11 -16.68
C ASP A 85 6.69 2.54 -16.29
N LYS A 86 7.57 3.48 -16.64
CA LYS A 86 7.46 4.88 -16.21
C LYS A 86 6.12 5.49 -16.57
N TRP A 87 5.61 5.23 -17.78
CA TRP A 87 4.37 5.82 -18.26
C TRP A 87 3.15 5.32 -17.48
N ASN A 88 3.01 4.00 -17.35
CA ASN A 88 1.93 3.41 -16.57
C ASN A 88 2.02 3.84 -15.09
N ARG A 89 3.23 3.93 -14.53
CA ARG A 89 3.44 4.37 -13.15
C ARG A 89 3.01 5.83 -12.95
N GLU A 90 3.39 6.72 -13.85
CA GLU A 90 2.99 8.13 -13.80
C GLU A 90 1.47 8.30 -13.93
N LEU A 91 0.82 7.53 -14.81
CA LEU A 91 -0.63 7.54 -14.96
C LEU A 91 -1.34 7.06 -13.66
N MET A 92 -0.84 5.98 -13.06
CA MET A 92 -1.34 5.46 -11.79
C MET A 92 -1.17 6.47 -10.65
N ASP A 93 0.01 7.08 -10.52
CA ASP A 93 0.33 8.04 -9.47
C ASP A 93 -0.48 9.33 -9.64
N LYS A 94 -0.69 9.79 -10.89
CA LYS A 94 -1.57 10.91 -11.21
C LYS A 94 -2.99 10.62 -10.76
N TYR A 95 -3.53 9.46 -11.14
CA TYR A 95 -4.86 9.01 -10.74
C TYR A 95 -5.03 9.00 -9.21
N CYS A 96 -4.05 8.42 -8.49
CA CYS A 96 -4.12 8.34 -7.04
C CYS A 96 -4.13 9.71 -6.36
N ARG A 97 -3.33 10.65 -6.87
CA ARG A 97 -3.27 12.03 -6.35
C ARG A 97 -4.54 12.82 -6.66
N GLU A 98 -5.03 12.74 -7.89
CA GLU A 98 -6.17 13.51 -8.37
C GLU A 98 -7.48 13.07 -7.70
N TYR A 99 -7.68 11.77 -7.51
CA TYR A 99 -8.91 11.21 -6.96
C TYR A 99 -8.82 10.78 -5.49
N SER A 100 -7.69 11.05 -4.83
CA SER A 100 -7.40 10.67 -3.43
C SER A 100 -7.59 9.17 -3.20
N VAL A 101 -6.94 8.36 -4.02
CA VAL A 101 -7.01 6.90 -3.99
C VAL A 101 -5.80 6.35 -3.23
N GLY A 102 -6.05 5.47 -2.26
CA GLY A 102 -4.99 4.78 -1.54
C GLY A 102 -4.49 3.56 -2.30
N ILE A 103 -3.20 3.23 -2.14
CA ILE A 103 -2.64 1.97 -2.63
C ILE A 103 -2.36 1.07 -1.43
N ILE A 104 -2.83 -0.17 -1.52
CA ILE A 104 -2.45 -1.26 -0.63
C ILE A 104 -1.62 -2.23 -1.46
N GLY A 105 -0.45 -2.61 -0.98
CA GLY A 105 0.41 -3.57 -1.67
C GLY A 105 0.93 -4.60 -0.70
N PHE A 106 0.81 -5.88 -1.07
CA PHE A 106 1.38 -6.97 -0.29
C PHE A 106 2.79 -7.27 -0.81
N LEU A 107 3.75 -7.36 0.10
CA LEU A 107 5.07 -7.89 -0.19
C LEU A 107 5.00 -9.40 0.02
N LEU A 108 5.22 -10.16 -1.05
CA LEU A 108 5.28 -11.61 -0.96
C LEU A 108 6.62 -12.00 -0.33
N GLY A 109 6.58 -12.92 0.64
CA GLY A 109 7.78 -13.59 1.12
C GLY A 109 8.43 -14.36 -0.04
N THR A 110 9.72 -14.16 -0.23
CA THR A 110 10.54 -14.93 -1.18
C THR A 110 11.43 -15.87 -0.36
N GLU A 111 11.71 -17.08 -0.84
CA GLU A 111 12.69 -17.96 -0.18
C GLU A 111 14.11 -17.37 -0.16
N GLU A 112 14.36 -16.39 -1.04
CA GLU A 112 15.60 -15.62 -1.03
C GLU A 112 15.72 -14.75 0.23
N ARG A 113 16.81 -14.97 0.96
CA ARG A 113 17.22 -14.12 2.08
C ARG A 113 17.81 -12.82 1.54
N LEU A 114 17.06 -11.74 1.65
CA LEU A 114 17.50 -10.39 1.32
C LEU A 114 17.98 -9.70 2.60
N ILE A 115 19.14 -9.04 2.55
CA ILE A 115 19.67 -8.20 3.63
C ILE A 115 19.96 -6.83 3.05
N GLY A 116 19.32 -5.79 3.57
CA GLY A 116 19.52 -4.41 3.11
C GLY A 116 19.11 -4.19 1.65
N SER A 117 18.17 -4.96 1.12
CA SER A 117 17.70 -4.76 -0.25
C SER A 117 16.81 -3.53 -0.33
N GLN A 118 17.16 -2.56 -1.16
CA GLN A 118 16.37 -1.35 -1.33
C GLN A 118 15.13 -1.64 -2.20
N LEU A 119 13.95 -1.28 -1.70
CA LEU A 119 12.76 -1.23 -2.52
C LEU A 119 12.92 -0.20 -3.63
N ARG A 120 12.82 -0.65 -4.88
CA ARG A 120 12.97 0.20 -6.05
C ARG A 120 12.05 1.43 -5.98
N GLY A 121 12.64 2.61 -6.11
CA GLY A 121 11.91 3.87 -6.12
C GLY A 121 11.37 4.32 -4.76
N LEU A 122 11.80 3.67 -3.66
CA LEU A 122 11.47 4.04 -2.29
C LEU A 122 12.76 4.12 -1.44
N PRO A 123 12.82 5.00 -0.44
CA PRO A 123 13.94 5.05 0.52
C PRO A 123 13.77 3.99 1.61
N LEU A 124 13.34 2.78 1.24
CA LEU A 124 13.02 1.69 2.17
C LEU A 124 13.94 0.50 1.88
N PHE A 125 14.47 -0.10 2.94
CA PHE A 125 15.30 -1.30 2.88
C PHE A 125 14.57 -2.46 3.54
N ILE A 126 14.59 -3.61 2.89
CA ILE A 126 13.95 -4.84 3.36
C ILE A 126 15.01 -5.85 3.76
N HIS A 127 14.69 -6.56 4.84
CA HIS A 127 15.35 -7.78 5.23
C HIS A 127 14.31 -8.91 5.28
N THR A 128 14.55 -10.01 4.57
CA THR A 128 13.64 -11.18 4.53
C THR A 128 14.32 -12.40 5.14
N ASN A 129 13.52 -13.41 5.53
CA ASN A 129 13.97 -14.70 6.04
C ASN A 129 14.97 -14.59 7.20
N LEU A 130 14.73 -13.61 8.07
CA LEU A 130 15.44 -13.46 9.33
C LEU A 130 14.61 -14.11 10.43
N ARG A 131 15.29 -14.85 11.32
CA ARG A 131 14.69 -15.30 12.57
C ARG A 131 14.55 -14.10 13.49
N LEU A 132 13.32 -13.78 13.87
CA LEU A 132 13.05 -12.68 14.79
C LEU A 132 13.07 -13.18 16.23
N LYS A 133 13.78 -12.43 17.08
CA LYS A 133 13.76 -12.57 18.54
C LYS A 133 13.77 -11.17 19.11
N ASP A 134 13.01 -10.93 20.18
CA ASP A 134 12.99 -9.66 20.90
C ASP A 134 12.62 -8.47 19.95
N ALA A 135 11.52 -8.62 19.22
CA ALA A 135 11.15 -7.71 18.14
C ALA A 135 10.67 -6.35 18.69
N THR A 136 11.26 -5.26 18.20
CA THR A 136 10.92 -3.89 18.60
C THR A 136 10.62 -3.04 17.38
N LEU A 137 9.57 -2.22 17.46
CA LEU A 137 9.27 -1.25 16.42
C LEU A 137 9.92 0.10 16.72
N ASN A 138 10.71 0.62 15.77
CA ASN A 138 11.43 1.89 15.92
C ASN A 138 10.45 3.08 16.08
N PRO A 139 10.43 3.77 17.25
CA PRO A 139 9.54 4.89 17.49
C PRO A 139 9.80 6.09 16.55
N GLY A 140 11.04 6.28 16.11
CA GLY A 140 11.45 7.35 15.18
C GLY A 140 11.21 7.03 13.70
N SER A 141 10.65 5.86 13.36
CA SER A 141 10.33 5.53 11.97
C SER A 141 9.28 6.49 11.40
N PRO A 142 9.50 7.10 10.22
CA PRO A 142 8.52 7.95 9.54
C PRO A 142 7.41 7.15 8.85
N ILE A 143 7.49 5.82 8.86
CA ILE A 143 6.52 4.92 8.22
C ILE A 143 5.30 4.80 9.12
N LEU A 144 4.11 4.92 8.52
CA LEU A 144 2.85 4.67 9.23
C LEU A 144 2.83 3.24 9.78
N ARG A 145 2.53 3.11 11.06
CA ARG A 145 2.47 1.85 11.80
C ARG A 145 1.08 1.63 12.37
N LEU A 146 0.63 0.38 12.36
CA LEU A 146 -0.62 -0.02 13.01
C LEU A 146 -0.41 -0.35 14.49
N THR A 147 0.79 -0.79 14.87
CA THR A 147 1.15 -1.14 16.26
C THR A 147 1.89 0.01 16.96
N ARG A 148 1.74 0.09 18.28
CA ARG A 148 2.48 1.06 19.10
C ARG A 148 3.97 0.73 19.04
N ALA A 149 4.80 1.75 18.82
CA ALA A 149 6.26 1.62 18.86
C ALA A 149 6.82 1.88 20.25
N GLY A 150 8.05 1.44 20.49
CA GLY A 150 8.74 1.60 21.77
C GLY A 150 8.48 0.48 22.78
N GLU A 151 7.70 -0.54 22.41
CA GLU A 151 7.55 -1.77 23.18
C GLU A 151 8.25 -2.92 22.45
N THR A 152 8.91 -3.79 23.21
CA THR A 152 9.64 -4.95 22.71
C THR A 152 8.81 -6.20 22.97
N ALA A 153 8.49 -6.94 21.92
CA ALA A 153 7.94 -8.28 22.03
C ALA A 153 9.09 -9.25 22.34
N TRP A 154 9.27 -9.57 23.62
CA TRP A 154 10.33 -10.45 24.11
C TRP A 154 10.10 -11.91 23.73
N GLY A 155 11.18 -12.62 23.39
CA GLY A 155 11.16 -14.03 23.02
C GLY A 155 10.78 -14.26 21.56
N ALA A 156 10.24 -15.45 21.29
CA ALA A 156 9.73 -15.82 19.97
C ALA A 156 8.37 -15.16 19.74
N LEU A 157 8.14 -14.66 18.51
CA LEU A 157 6.85 -14.10 18.14
C LEU A 157 5.76 -15.19 18.09
N PRO A 158 4.51 -14.86 18.50
CA PRO A 158 3.45 -15.86 18.62
C PRO A 158 2.94 -16.33 17.25
N GLY A 159 3.09 -17.63 16.94
CA GLY A 159 2.65 -18.26 15.69
C GLY A 159 3.83 -18.86 14.92
N GLU A 160 3.56 -19.86 14.07
CA GLU A 160 4.64 -20.54 13.31
C GLU A 160 5.02 -19.81 12.02
N ASP A 161 4.18 -18.87 11.57
CA ASP A 161 4.27 -18.28 10.23
C ASP A 161 5.10 -16.99 10.15
N TRP A 162 5.68 -16.53 11.26
CA TRP A 162 6.61 -15.39 11.23
C TRP A 162 7.95 -15.73 10.59
N ASN A 163 8.21 -17.02 10.32
CA ASN A 163 9.51 -17.56 9.94
C ASN A 163 9.49 -18.40 8.63
N LYS A 164 8.41 -18.38 7.85
CA LYS A 164 8.33 -19.10 6.56
C LYS A 164 8.52 -18.17 5.37
#